data_AF-A0A392MFH0-F1
#
_entry.id   AF-A0A392MFH0-F1
#
_cell.length_a   1.000
_cell.length_b   1.000
_cell.length_c   1.000
_cell.angle_alpha   90.00
_cell.angle_beta   90.00
_cell.angle_gamma   90.00
#
_symmetry.space_group_name_H-M   'P 1'
#
loop_
_entity.id
_entity.type
_entity.pdbx_description
1 polymer ?
#
loop_
_entity_poly.entity_id
_entity_poly.type
_entity_poly.pdbx_seq_one_letter_code
_entity_poly.pdbx_strand_id
1 'polypeptide(L)'
;DRLEIILNTWIEFGYVPSPAEVSEKEVINFMGVKGKSLWPIRIGCINPKDQIPKWSMETIKSITDEDYYFVCMEIFKGLKRTPQHRVLLSIREGAEAAHIIMGLLQACYIRRTLLANRSKSEIIIGDNNASNSTLEDWFVIVEDGKRSAERDITNLIEQMVGMGWVVKNILLSKQEQARYSFVCD
;
A
#
# COMPACT_ATOMS: atom_id res chain seq x y z
N ASP A 1 8.00 1.61 4.43
CA ASP A 1 7.68 1.91 5.85
C ASP A 1 7.32 3.37 6.10
N ARG A 2 8.25 4.36 5.98
CA ARG A 2 7.92 5.80 6.17
C ARG A 2 6.69 6.27 5.40
N LEU A 3 6.63 5.97 4.10
CA LEU A 3 5.49 6.36 3.28
C LEU A 3 4.19 5.78 3.84
N GLU A 4 4.19 4.49 4.17
CA GLU A 4 3.02 3.82 4.71
C GLU A 4 2.55 4.45 6.04
N ILE A 5 3.49 4.87 6.91
CA ILE A 5 3.17 5.60 8.15
C ILE A 5 2.49 6.94 7.83
N ILE A 6 3.03 7.70 6.87
CA ILE A 6 2.46 8.98 6.44
C ILE A 6 1.05 8.77 5.89
N LEU A 7 0.88 7.80 4.98
CA LEU A 7 -0.40 7.51 4.34
C LEU A 7 -1.45 7.00 5.34
N ASN A 8 -1.08 6.12 6.28
CA ASN A 8 -2.01 5.70 7.33
C ASN A 8 -2.42 6.88 8.22
N THR A 9 -1.46 7.73 8.60
CA THR A 9 -1.76 8.92 9.43
C THR A 9 -2.69 9.88 8.69
N TRP A 10 -2.46 10.10 7.39
CA TRP A 10 -3.34 10.86 6.52
C TRP A 10 -4.76 10.29 6.50
N ILE A 11 -4.89 8.98 6.27
CA ILE A 11 -6.17 8.29 6.15
C ILE A 11 -6.96 8.27 7.46
N GLU A 12 -6.28 8.16 8.61
CA GLU A 12 -6.90 8.05 9.93
C GLU A 12 -7.20 9.41 10.56
N PHE A 13 -6.30 10.39 10.40
CA PHE A 13 -6.34 11.65 11.14
C PHE A 13 -6.43 12.90 10.25
N GLY A 14 -6.30 12.75 8.92
CA GLY A 14 -6.47 13.86 7.98
C GLY A 14 -5.32 14.86 7.92
N TYR A 15 -4.12 14.49 8.40
CA TYR A 15 -2.93 15.34 8.32
C TYR A 15 -1.69 14.55 7.90
N VAL A 16 -0.68 15.26 7.37
CA VAL A 16 0.64 14.70 7.08
C VAL A 16 1.55 14.84 8.31
N PRO A 17 2.07 13.74 8.88
CA PRO A 17 2.96 13.82 10.03
C PRO A 17 4.31 14.44 9.65
N SER A 18 4.94 15.09 10.62
CA SER A 18 6.30 15.58 10.51
C SER A 18 7.31 14.43 10.42
N PRO A 19 8.52 14.67 9.89
CA PRO A 19 9.61 13.70 9.90
C PRO A 19 9.95 13.15 11.29
N ALA A 20 9.83 13.97 12.34
CA ALA A 20 10.10 13.55 13.72
C ALA A 20 9.05 12.51 14.21
N GLU A 21 7.76 12.78 13.96
CA GLU A 21 6.67 11.85 14.31
C GLU A 21 6.79 10.52 13.55
N VAL A 22 7.20 10.56 12.28
CA VAL A 22 7.44 9.33 11.50
C VAL A 22 8.63 8.57 12.04
N SER A 23 9.71 9.25 12.42
CA SER A 23 10.92 8.62 12.98
C SER A 23 10.64 7.91 14.31
N GLU A 24 9.82 8.50 15.18
CA GLU A 24 9.40 7.86 16.43
C GLU A 24 8.60 6.56 16.16
N LYS A 25 7.66 6.61 15.21
CA LYS A 25 6.90 5.42 14.79
C LYS A 25 7.77 4.37 14.10
N GLU A 26 8.80 4.79 13.34
CA GLU A 26 9.77 3.88 12.74
C GLU A 26 10.60 3.14 13.77
N VAL A 27 11.11 3.83 14.80
CA VAL A 27 11.91 3.19 15.87
C VAL A 27 11.10 2.10 16.58
N ILE A 28 9.82 2.36 16.86
CA ILE A 28 8.90 1.36 17.44
C ILE A 28 8.73 0.15 16.51
N ASN A 29 8.63 0.39 15.19
CA ASN A 29 8.52 -0.68 14.19
C ASN A 29 9.83 -1.49 14.05
N PHE A 30 10.99 -0.85 14.12
CA PHE A 30 12.31 -1.49 14.02
C PHE A 30 12.62 -2.39 15.21
N MET A 31 12.17 -2.01 16.42
CA MET A 31 12.30 -2.84 17.63
C MET A 31 11.41 -4.10 17.63
N GLY A 32 10.73 -4.41 16.52
CA GLY A 32 9.94 -5.64 16.38
C GLY A 32 8.62 -5.66 17.15
N VAL A 33 8.21 -4.52 17.74
CA VAL A 33 6.94 -4.36 18.47
C VAL A 33 5.74 -4.25 17.51
N LYS A 34 5.98 -4.26 16.20
CA LYS A 34 4.94 -4.26 15.16
C LYS A 34 4.02 -5.46 15.40
N GLY A 35 2.84 -5.21 15.98
CA GLY A 35 1.76 -6.18 16.00
C GLY A 35 1.56 -6.71 14.58
N LYS A 36 1.26 -8.01 14.44
CA LYS A 36 1.05 -8.63 13.12
C LYS A 36 0.01 -7.79 12.37
N SER A 37 0.43 -6.99 11.39
CA SER A 37 -0.53 -6.20 10.63
C SER A 37 -1.42 -7.18 9.89
N LEU A 38 -2.72 -7.09 10.16
CA LEU A 38 -3.73 -7.71 9.32
C LEU A 38 -3.61 -7.04 7.94
N TRP A 39 -3.57 -7.83 6.88
CA TRP A 39 -3.40 -7.33 5.51
C TRP A 39 -2.13 -6.49 5.29
N PRO A 40 -0.91 -7.06 5.43
CA PRO A 40 0.31 -6.31 5.12
C PRO A 40 0.31 -5.93 3.64
N ILE A 41 0.86 -4.75 3.35
CA ILE A 41 1.07 -4.28 1.98
C ILE A 41 2.51 -4.65 1.59
N ARG A 42 2.68 -5.32 0.46
CA ARG A 42 3.99 -5.63 -0.13
C ARG A 42 4.14 -4.86 -1.42
N ILE A 43 5.30 -4.23 -1.61
CA ILE A 43 5.70 -3.68 -2.91
C ILE A 43 6.59 -4.72 -3.60
N GLY A 44 6.29 -5.07 -4.84
CA GLY A 44 7.15 -5.93 -5.65
C GLY A 44 6.41 -6.65 -6.78
N CYS A 45 7.09 -7.57 -7.43
CA CYS A 45 6.51 -8.38 -8.50
C CYS A 45 5.61 -9.49 -7.93
N ILE A 46 4.73 -10.02 -8.79
CA ILE A 46 4.01 -11.26 -8.53
C ILE A 46 5.01 -12.39 -8.27
N ASN A 47 4.81 -13.16 -7.20
CA ASN A 47 5.61 -14.33 -6.90
C ASN A 47 4.90 -15.59 -7.44
N PRO A 48 5.53 -16.37 -8.34
CA PRO A 48 4.90 -17.57 -8.91
C PRO A 48 4.64 -18.68 -7.87
N LYS A 49 5.28 -18.61 -6.70
CA LYS A 49 5.06 -19.56 -5.59
C LYS A 49 3.87 -19.19 -4.71
N ASP A 50 3.45 -17.94 -4.75
CA ASP A 50 2.31 -17.46 -3.97
C ASP A 50 1.02 -17.69 -4.75
N GLN A 51 -0.09 -17.90 -4.04
CA GLN A 51 -1.37 -18.07 -4.71
C GLN A 51 -1.99 -16.70 -4.97
N ILE A 52 -2.42 -16.48 -6.21
CA ILE A 52 -3.19 -15.31 -6.61
C ILE A 52 -4.64 -15.76 -6.79
N PRO A 53 -5.58 -15.22 -6.01
CA PRO A 53 -7.00 -15.50 -6.20
C PRO A 53 -7.47 -15.14 -7.62
N LYS A 54 -8.44 -15.88 -8.16
CA LYS A 54 -8.93 -15.70 -9.55
C LYS A 54 -9.36 -14.26 -9.84
N TRP A 55 -10.09 -13.62 -8.93
CA TRP A 55 -10.55 -12.24 -9.09
C TRP A 55 -9.38 -11.22 -9.08
N SER A 56 -8.27 -11.50 -8.35
CA SER A 56 -7.04 -10.70 -8.46
C SER A 56 -6.40 -10.85 -9.83
N MET A 57 -6.48 -12.05 -10.42
CA MET A 57 -6.03 -12.27 -11.80
C MET A 57 -6.86 -11.49 -12.81
N GLU A 58 -8.18 -11.35 -12.61
CA GLU A 58 -9.03 -10.54 -13.48
C GLU A 58 -8.66 -9.04 -13.37
N THR A 59 -8.36 -8.53 -12.17
CA THR A 59 -7.81 -7.16 -12.02
C THR A 59 -6.49 -6.99 -12.76
N ILE A 60 -5.63 -8.01 -12.80
CA ILE A 60 -4.36 -7.96 -13.55
C ILE A 60 -4.62 -7.94 -15.06
N LYS A 61 -5.62 -8.67 -15.55
CA LYS A 61 -5.97 -8.71 -16.97
C LYS A 61 -6.60 -7.42 -17.49
N SER A 62 -7.20 -6.61 -16.61
CA SER A 62 -7.80 -5.32 -17.00
C SER A 62 -6.79 -4.17 -17.08
N ILE A 63 -5.52 -4.41 -16.76
CA ILE A 63 -4.46 -3.39 -16.80
C ILE A 63 -4.17 -3.02 -18.26
N THR A 64 -4.02 -1.72 -18.50
CA THR A 64 -3.66 -1.14 -19.79
C THR A 64 -2.22 -0.63 -19.80
N ASP A 65 -1.65 -0.31 -20.95
CA ASP A 65 -0.29 0.24 -21.04
C ASP A 65 -0.12 1.64 -20.41
N GLU A 66 -1.23 2.30 -20.07
CA GLU A 66 -1.24 3.61 -19.40
C GLU A 66 -1.13 3.48 -17.87
N ASP A 67 -1.36 2.28 -17.32
CA ASP A 67 -1.30 2.04 -15.89
C ASP A 67 0.15 1.82 -15.43
N TYR A 68 0.70 2.70 -14.60
CA TYR A 68 2.07 2.60 -14.05
C TYR A 68 2.20 1.64 -12.86
N TYR A 69 1.08 1.15 -12.33
CA TYR A 69 1.06 0.22 -11.21
C TYR A 69 -0.26 -0.56 -11.21
N PHE A 70 -0.31 -1.64 -10.42
CA PHE A 70 -1.57 -2.30 -10.08
C PHE A 70 -1.56 -2.79 -8.64
N VAL A 71 -2.76 -2.97 -8.08
CA VAL A 71 -2.95 -3.54 -6.76
C VAL A 71 -3.75 -4.83 -6.87
N CYS A 72 -3.24 -5.91 -6.27
CA CYS A 72 -3.94 -7.18 -6.20
C CYS A 72 -3.82 -7.82 -4.81
N MET A 73 -4.56 -8.90 -4.56
CA MET A 73 -4.35 -9.73 -3.37
C MET A 73 -3.41 -10.88 -3.70
N GLU A 74 -2.57 -11.24 -2.73
CA GLU A 74 -1.79 -12.48 -2.75
C GLU A 74 -1.96 -13.26 -1.46
N ILE A 75 -1.85 -14.58 -1.55
CA ILE A 75 -1.87 -15.49 -0.42
C ILE A 75 -0.45 -16.05 -0.26
N PHE A 76 0.26 -15.53 0.73
CA PHE A 76 1.60 -15.98 1.07
C PHE A 76 1.53 -17.23 1.95
N LYS A 77 2.10 -18.34 1.47
CA LYS A 77 2.09 -19.62 2.20
C LYS A 77 3.28 -19.83 3.13
N GLY A 78 4.43 -19.18 2.90
CA GLY A 78 5.60 -19.18 3.80
C GLY A 78 6.00 -20.52 4.45
N LEU A 79 6.76 -20.45 5.56
CA LEU A 79 7.00 -21.60 6.46
C LEU A 79 5.91 -21.76 7.53
N LYS A 80 4.97 -20.82 7.62
CA LYS A 80 3.92 -20.83 8.65
C LYS A 80 2.77 -21.71 8.20
N ARG A 81 2.19 -22.49 9.13
CA ARG A 81 1.05 -23.39 8.85
C ARG A 81 -0.21 -22.66 8.35
N THR A 82 -0.33 -21.35 8.60
CA THR A 82 -1.48 -20.54 8.21
C THR A 82 -1.12 -19.60 7.05
N PRO A 83 -1.82 -19.68 5.91
CA PRO A 83 -1.64 -18.72 4.82
C PRO A 83 -1.93 -17.29 5.31
N GLN A 84 -1.13 -16.33 4.84
CA GLN A 84 -1.30 -14.92 5.14
C GLN A 84 -1.77 -14.19 3.89
N HIS A 85 -2.95 -13.57 3.96
CA HIS A 85 -3.45 -12.69 2.91
C HIS A 85 -2.74 -11.34 2.99
N ARG A 86 -2.37 -10.81 1.82
CA ARG A 86 -1.60 -9.57 1.68
C ARG A 86 -2.12 -8.77 0.50
N VAL A 87 -1.92 -7.46 0.57
CA VAL A 87 -2.13 -6.56 -0.57
C VAL A 87 -0.79 -6.41 -1.28
N LEU A 88 -0.74 -6.75 -2.57
CA LEU A 88 0.42 -6.57 -3.42
C LEU A 88 0.25 -5.31 -4.25
N LEU A 89 1.19 -4.38 -4.13
CA LEU A 89 1.39 -3.28 -5.05
C LEU A 89 2.54 -3.64 -6.00
N SER A 90 2.23 -3.79 -7.28
CA SER A 90 3.23 -4.02 -8.31
C SER A 90 3.40 -2.75 -9.13
N ILE A 91 4.66 -2.32 -9.25
CA ILE A 91 5.06 -1.11 -9.97
C ILE A 91 5.61 -1.51 -11.34
N ARG A 92 5.22 -0.80 -12.39
CA ARG A 92 5.68 -1.04 -13.76
C ARG A 92 6.85 -0.12 -14.12
N GLU A 93 7.56 -0.50 -15.17
CA GLU A 93 8.62 0.32 -15.74
C GLU A 93 8.08 1.70 -16.13
N GLY A 94 8.89 2.75 -15.92
CA GLY A 94 8.49 4.14 -16.16
C GLY A 94 7.74 4.81 -14.99
N ALA A 95 7.41 4.07 -13.92
CA ALA A 95 6.73 4.65 -12.77
C ALA A 95 7.60 5.64 -11.98
N GLU A 96 7.19 6.91 -12.00
CA GLU A 96 7.73 7.96 -11.14
C GLU A 96 7.25 7.88 -9.68
N ALA A 97 7.86 8.70 -8.79
CA ALA A 97 7.52 8.77 -7.37
C ALA A 97 6.02 9.04 -7.11
N ALA A 98 5.37 9.86 -7.94
CA ALA A 98 3.94 10.12 -7.82
C ALA A 98 3.09 8.85 -8.01
N HIS A 99 3.47 7.97 -8.95
CA HIS A 99 2.79 6.69 -9.17
C HIS A 99 2.98 5.74 -8.00
N ILE A 100 4.17 5.72 -7.39
CA ILE A 100 4.45 4.91 -6.20
C ILE A 100 3.59 5.39 -5.01
N ILE A 101 3.50 6.70 -4.81
CA ILE A 101 2.68 7.29 -3.74
C ILE A 101 1.21 7.01 -3.97
N MET A 102 0.73 7.22 -5.20
CA MET A 102 -0.64 6.91 -5.60
C MET A 102 -0.98 5.43 -5.35
N GLY A 103 -0.14 4.52 -5.84
CA GLY A 103 -0.39 3.09 -5.70
C GLY A 103 -0.36 2.62 -4.26
N LEU A 104 0.54 3.18 -3.44
CA LEU A 104 0.57 2.85 -2.02
C LEU A 104 -0.62 3.48 -1.26
N LEU A 105 -1.06 4.67 -1.65
CA LEU A 105 -2.26 5.30 -1.11
C LEU A 105 -3.52 4.47 -1.41
N GLN A 106 -3.67 4.00 -2.66
CA GLN A 106 -4.75 3.07 -3.03
C GLN A 106 -4.68 1.78 -2.19
N ALA A 107 -3.49 1.18 -2.06
CA ALA A 107 -3.31 -0.03 -1.27
C ALA A 107 -3.68 0.18 0.22
N CYS A 108 -3.35 1.33 0.80
CA CYS A 108 -3.75 1.69 2.15
C CYS A 108 -5.28 1.86 2.29
N TYR A 109 -5.95 2.44 1.29
CA TYR A 109 -7.41 2.53 1.28
C TYR A 109 -8.09 1.17 1.18
N ILE A 110 -7.61 0.31 0.29
CA ILE A 110 -8.08 -1.08 0.16
C ILE A 110 -7.93 -1.80 1.50
N ARG A 111 -6.75 -1.71 2.13
CA ARG A 111 -6.50 -2.27 3.45
C ARG A 111 -7.47 -1.74 4.50
N ARG A 112 -7.72 -0.43 4.56
CA ARG A 112 -8.69 0.16 5.51
C ARG A 112 -10.07 -0.47 5.33
N THR A 113 -10.54 -0.60 4.10
CA THR A 113 -11.85 -1.20 3.79
C THR A 113 -11.90 -2.67 4.21
N LEU A 114 -10.84 -3.45 3.96
CA LEU A 114 -10.73 -4.85 4.39
C LEU A 114 -10.74 -4.99 5.93
N LEU A 115 -10.13 -4.03 6.65
CA LEU A 115 -10.12 -4.03 8.12
C LEU A 115 -11.45 -3.60 8.72
N ALA A 116 -12.13 -2.62 8.11
CA ALA A 116 -13.41 -2.11 8.58
C ALA A 116 -14.55 -3.13 8.40
N ASN A 117 -14.43 -4.01 7.39
CA ASN A 117 -15.48 -4.95 7.04
C ASN A 117 -15.01 -6.41 7.19
N ARG A 118 -14.96 -6.89 8.45
CA ARG A 118 -14.51 -8.26 8.77
C ARG A 118 -15.31 -9.33 8.05
N SER A 119 -16.63 -9.19 7.93
CA SER A 119 -17.47 -10.17 7.24
C SER A 119 -17.15 -10.23 5.74
N LYS A 120 -16.98 -9.09 5.06
CA LYS A 120 -16.49 -9.08 3.66
C LYS A 120 -15.08 -9.65 3.54
N SER A 121 -14.20 -9.36 4.50
CA SER A 121 -12.84 -9.91 4.52
C SER A 121 -12.85 -11.44 4.64
N GLU A 122 -13.67 -11.99 5.54
CA GLU A 122 -13.84 -13.43 5.73
C GLU A 122 -14.44 -14.12 4.49
N ILE A 123 -15.38 -13.46 3.79
CA ILE A 123 -15.95 -13.95 2.53
C ILE A 123 -14.88 -13.98 1.42
N ILE A 124 -14.08 -12.92 1.27
CA ILE A 124 -12.99 -12.84 0.29
C ILE A 124 -11.90 -13.88 0.59
N ILE A 125 -11.62 -14.15 1.87
CA ILE A 125 -10.63 -15.14 2.32
C ILE A 125 -11.15 -16.58 2.15
N GLY A 126 -12.43 -16.82 2.41
CA GLY A 126 -13.02 -18.16 2.47
C GLY A 126 -13.29 -18.77 1.10
N ASP A 127 -13.53 -17.95 0.08
CA ASP A 127 -13.95 -18.42 -1.24
C ASP A 127 -12.81 -18.41 -2.27
N ASN A 128 -11.99 -19.47 -2.26
CA ASN A 128 -11.02 -19.72 -3.33
C ASN A 128 -11.70 -20.07 -4.67
N ASN A 129 -13.01 -20.40 -4.66
CA ASN A 129 -13.79 -20.74 -5.84
C ASN A 129 -14.74 -19.59 -6.18
N ALA A 130 -14.19 -18.57 -6.86
CA ALA A 130 -14.89 -17.35 -7.30
C ALA A 130 -16.41 -17.49 -7.52
N SER A 131 -17.20 -17.21 -6.50
CA SER A 131 -18.59 -16.81 -6.67
C SER A 131 -18.62 -15.42 -7.30
N ASN A 132 -19.59 -15.14 -8.17
CA ASN A 132 -19.70 -13.83 -8.83
C ASN A 132 -19.79 -12.68 -7.81
N SER A 133 -20.40 -12.91 -6.64
CA SER A 133 -20.49 -11.93 -5.55
C SER A 133 -19.13 -11.56 -4.94
N THR A 134 -18.22 -12.51 -4.75
CA THR A 134 -16.87 -12.22 -4.22
C THR A 134 -16.02 -11.41 -5.19
N LEU A 135 -16.21 -11.64 -6.49
CA LEU A 135 -15.54 -10.91 -7.55
C LEU A 135 -16.04 -9.47 -7.61
N GLU A 136 -17.36 -9.26 -7.62
CA GLU A 136 -17.97 -7.92 -7.59
C GLU A 136 -17.53 -7.13 -6.35
N ASP A 137 -17.51 -7.75 -5.17
CA ASP A 137 -17.05 -7.11 -3.93
C ASP A 137 -15.59 -6.67 -4.02
N TRP A 138 -14.70 -7.49 -4.59
CA TRP A 138 -13.30 -7.13 -4.77
C TRP A 138 -13.12 -5.95 -5.73
N PHE A 139 -13.77 -5.98 -6.90
CA PHE A 139 -13.69 -4.90 -7.87
C PHE A 139 -14.18 -3.58 -7.27
N VAL A 140 -15.28 -3.60 -6.52
CA VAL A 140 -15.77 -2.41 -5.79
C VAL A 140 -14.71 -1.88 -4.82
N ILE A 141 -14.08 -2.75 -4.03
CA ILE A 141 -13.03 -2.33 -3.08
C ILE A 141 -11.83 -1.70 -3.80
N VAL A 142 -11.38 -2.28 -4.91
CA VAL A 142 -10.24 -1.77 -5.69
C VAL A 142 -10.56 -0.41 -6.30
N GLU A 143 -11.72 -0.28 -6.92
CA GLU A 143 -12.16 0.95 -7.59
C GLU A 143 -12.45 2.08 -6.59
N ASP A 144 -13.08 1.78 -5.46
CA ASP A 144 -13.29 2.75 -4.38
C ASP A 144 -11.96 3.22 -3.79
N GLY A 145 -10.99 2.29 -3.65
CA GLY A 145 -9.62 2.61 -3.27
C GLY A 145 -8.94 3.53 -4.27
N LYS A 146 -9.09 3.26 -5.58
CA LYS A 146 -8.53 4.07 -6.67
C LYS A 146 -9.09 5.48 -6.64
N ARG A 147 -10.44 5.62 -6.64
CA ARG A 147 -11.12 6.92 -6.59
C ARG A 147 -10.75 7.73 -5.35
N SER A 148 -10.60 7.07 -4.20
CA SER A 148 -10.16 7.73 -2.96
C SER A 148 -8.72 8.24 -3.07
N ALA A 149 -7.82 7.46 -3.66
CA ALA A 149 -6.43 7.85 -3.87
C ALA A 149 -6.32 9.02 -4.87
N GLU A 150 -7.04 8.94 -5.99
CA GLU A 150 -7.08 10.01 -7.00
C GLU A 150 -7.58 11.34 -6.45
N ARG A 151 -8.61 11.30 -5.60
CA ARG A 151 -9.13 12.51 -4.95
C ARG A 151 -8.11 13.16 -4.02
N ASP A 152 -7.33 12.36 -3.30
CA ASP A 152 -6.52 12.86 -2.19
C ASP A 152 -5.05 13.13 -2.57
N ILE A 153 -4.55 12.57 -3.69
CA ILE A 153 -3.12 12.58 -4.03
C ILE A 153 -2.52 13.99 -4.09
N THR A 154 -3.23 14.95 -4.69
CA THR A 154 -2.70 16.31 -4.92
C THR A 154 -2.51 17.03 -3.60
N ASN A 155 -3.55 17.06 -2.76
CA ASN A 155 -3.51 17.69 -1.44
C ASN A 155 -2.50 16.99 -0.52
N LEU A 156 -2.44 15.65 -0.58
CA LEU A 156 -1.45 14.87 0.17
C LEU A 156 -0.02 15.28 -0.21
N ILE A 157 0.31 15.34 -1.51
CA ILE A 157 1.65 15.71 -1.98
C ILE A 157 2.00 17.15 -1.57
N GLU A 158 1.06 18.09 -1.72
CA GLU A 158 1.24 19.48 -1.30
C GLU A 158 1.54 19.59 0.20
N GLN A 159 0.78 18.88 1.05
CA GLN A 159 1.03 18.86 2.49
C GLN A 159 2.33 18.14 2.86
N MET A 160 2.71 17.08 2.14
CA MET A 160 4.01 16.44 2.32
C MET A 160 5.14 17.43 2.07
N VAL A 161 5.08 18.18 0.96
CA VAL A 161 6.07 19.23 0.68
C VAL A 161 6.04 20.33 1.74
N GLY A 162 4.85 20.77 2.16
CA GLY A 162 4.66 21.77 3.22
C GLY A 162 5.27 21.35 4.56
N MET A 163 5.20 20.06 4.90
CA MET A 163 5.80 19.46 6.11
C MET A 163 7.30 19.13 5.95
N GLY A 164 7.91 19.51 4.83
CA GLY A 164 9.35 19.36 4.59
C GLY A 164 9.80 17.99 4.08
N TRP A 165 8.86 17.16 3.63
CA TRP A 165 9.17 15.90 2.95
C TRP A 165 9.67 16.15 1.54
N VAL A 166 10.72 15.41 1.15
CA VAL A 166 11.16 15.38 -0.24
C VAL A 166 10.49 14.21 -0.93
N VAL A 167 9.57 14.52 -1.85
CA VAL A 167 8.70 13.55 -2.51
C VAL A 167 9.40 12.86 -3.70
N LYS A 168 10.46 13.48 -4.26
CA LYS A 168 11.14 13.01 -5.48
C LYS A 168 12.12 11.85 -5.26
N ASN A 169 12.75 11.77 -4.10
CA ASN A 169 13.74 10.74 -3.74
C ASN A 169 13.39 10.25 -2.35
N ILE A 170 13.35 8.92 -2.17
CA ILE A 170 13.29 8.17 -0.88
C ILE A 170 12.99 9.09 0.30
N LEU A 171 11.74 9.10 0.77
CA LEU A 171 11.17 10.05 1.75
C LEU A 171 12.09 10.35 2.94
N LEU A 172 13.00 11.28 2.71
CA LEU A 172 13.90 11.87 3.67
C LEU A 172 13.48 13.33 3.79
N SER A 173 13.46 13.84 5.01
CA SER A 173 13.41 15.28 5.24
C SER A 173 14.64 15.95 4.65
N LYS A 174 14.56 17.26 4.38
CA LYS A 174 15.73 18.03 3.93
C LYS A 174 16.94 17.87 4.86
N GLN A 175 16.69 17.77 6.17
CA GLN A 175 17.75 17.59 7.17
C GLN A 175 18.39 16.19 7.10
N GLU A 176 17.59 15.14 6.87
CA GLU A 176 18.10 13.78 6.71
C GLU A 176 18.87 13.62 5.40
N GLN A 177 18.43 14.29 4.32
CA GLN A 177 19.16 14.31 3.06
C GLN A 177 20.53 14.96 3.20
N ALA A 178 20.61 16.10 3.87
CA ALA A 178 21.89 16.76 4.14
C ALA A 178 22.85 15.84 4.90
N ARG A 179 22.35 15.02 5.84
CA ARG A 179 23.18 14.02 6.54
C ARG A 179 23.57 12.84 5.67
N TYR A 180 22.68 12.37 4.80
CA TYR A 180 22.96 11.26 3.89
C TYR A 180 23.95 11.64 2.78
N SER A 181 23.92 12.88 2.29
CA SER A 181 24.88 13.34 1.27
C SER A 181 26.33 13.29 1.79
N PHE A 182 26.57 13.53 3.09
CA PHE A 182 27.90 13.40 3.70
C PHE A 182 28.40 11.96 3.84
N VAL A 183 27.54 10.95 3.68
CA VAL A 183 27.92 9.52 3.79
C VAL A 183 28.27 8.93 2.42
N CYS A 184 27.90 9.61 1.33
CA CYS A 184 28.18 9.19 -0.05
C CYS A 184 29.42 9.87 -0.67
N ASP A 185 30.22 10.58 0.14
CA ASP A 185 31.52 11.14 -0.26
C ASP A 185 32.69 10.25 0.23
#